data_AF-A0A965YS60-F1
#
_entry.id   AF-A0A965YS60-F1
#
_cell.length_a   1.000
_cell.length_b   1.000
_cell.length_c   1.000
_cell.angle_alpha   90.00
_cell.angle_beta   90.00
_cell.angle_gamma   90.00
#
_symmetry.space_group_name_H-M   'P 1'
#
loop_
_entity.id
_entity.type
_entity.pdbx_description
1 polymer ?
#
loop_
_entity_poly.entity_id
_entity_poly.type
_entity_poly.pdbx_seq_one_letter_code
_entity_poly.pdbx_strand_id
1 'polypeptide(L)'
;MKRLFSDLSIWIFALISLVIIIAKVNFPMNQPIAYDTYGYYLYLPTLFIYDEASMEDLSRYEALNEKYGNTPVLYQFAKNEEGKYYVKSYYGNALMYLPFFTAAHLYASGSEIYPADGFSKPYQNAVRYSGMVWAIIGIWMLRKILLRLFPPNTTAVILGLFFFATYLLFFFTLGEPVPHVYTFVVITFVLWFTMRWHEKASVFNSLGLGLSMGLTVMCRSSEALVALIPVLWGITDRKSLIEKLGFLKSNLI
;
A
#
# COMPACT_ATOMS: atom_id res chain seq x y z
N MET A 1 -6.92 -16.73 25.94
CA MET A 1 -5.46 -16.75 26.13
C MET A 1 -4.80 -18.09 25.80
N LYS A 2 -5.17 -19.23 26.43
CA LYS A 2 -4.53 -20.55 26.15
C LYS A 2 -4.50 -20.99 24.67
N ARG A 3 -5.53 -20.64 23.88
CA ARG A 3 -5.64 -20.98 22.45
C ARG A 3 -4.77 -20.11 21.51
N LEU A 4 -4.36 -18.92 21.97
CA LEU A 4 -3.54 -17.99 21.18
C LEU A 4 -2.07 -18.46 21.17
N PHE A 5 -1.54 -18.90 22.32
CA PHE A 5 -0.17 -19.40 22.44
C PHE A 5 0.05 -20.75 21.73
N SER A 6 -1.02 -21.51 21.46
CA SER A 6 -0.97 -22.78 20.71
C SER A 6 -1.08 -22.61 19.18
N ASP A 7 -1.35 -21.40 18.68
CA ASP A 7 -1.54 -21.16 17.24
C ASP A 7 -0.20 -20.82 16.58
N LEU A 8 0.46 -21.80 15.94
CA LEU A 8 1.76 -21.62 15.30
C LEU A 8 1.81 -20.43 14.32
N SER A 9 0.68 -20.10 13.68
CA SER A 9 0.63 -19.01 12.71
C SER A 9 0.82 -17.63 13.34
N ILE A 10 0.48 -17.45 14.64
CA ILE A 10 0.73 -16.17 15.32
C ILE A 10 2.22 -15.96 15.57
N TRP A 11 2.95 -17.04 15.86
CA TRP A 11 4.39 -17.01 16.09
C TRP A 11 5.16 -16.76 14.81
N ILE A 12 4.74 -17.37 13.70
CA ILE A 12 5.30 -17.05 12.37
C ILE A 12 5.01 -15.60 11.99
N PHE A 13 3.80 -15.09 12.23
CA PHE A 13 3.50 -13.67 12.02
C PHE A 13 4.39 -12.75 12.88
N ALA A 14 4.56 -13.07 14.16
CA ALA A 14 5.40 -12.30 15.07
C ALA A 14 6.88 -12.33 14.63
N LEU A 15 7.39 -13.49 14.21
CA LEU A 15 8.73 -13.64 13.66
C LEU A 15 8.93 -12.79 12.40
N ILE A 16 8.00 -12.87 11.44
CA ILE A 16 8.04 -12.06 10.20
C ILE A 16 8.04 -10.57 10.54
N SER A 17 7.16 -10.15 11.45
CA SER A 17 7.07 -8.75 11.89
C SER A 17 8.36 -8.28 12.54
N LEU A 18 8.97 -9.12 13.38
CA LEU A 18 10.26 -8.83 14.01
C LEU A 18 11.38 -8.71 12.97
N VAL A 19 11.44 -9.61 11.98
CA VAL A 19 12.40 -9.54 10.88
C VAL A 19 12.25 -8.24 10.09
N ILE A 20 11.02 -7.84 9.75
CA ILE A 20 10.73 -6.58 9.07
C ILE A 20 11.23 -5.38 9.90
N ILE A 21 10.90 -5.34 11.19
CA ILE A 21 11.31 -4.25 12.09
C ILE A 21 12.82 -4.18 12.22
N ILE A 22 13.47 -5.31 12.53
CA ILE A 22 14.93 -5.38 12.68
C ILE A 22 15.60 -4.93 11.39
N ALA A 23 15.14 -5.39 10.22
CA ALA A 23 15.75 -5.01 8.96
C ALA A 23 15.56 -3.52 8.66
N LYS A 24 14.36 -2.96 8.82
CA LYS A 24 14.09 -1.54 8.56
C LYS A 24 14.82 -0.60 9.52
N VAL A 25 15.12 -1.06 10.75
CA VAL A 25 15.88 -0.29 11.75
C VAL A 25 17.38 -0.38 11.51
N ASN A 26 17.92 -1.58 11.23
CA ASN A 26 19.37 -1.79 11.13
C ASN A 26 19.93 -1.51 9.73
N PHE A 27 19.10 -1.61 8.69
CA PHE A 27 19.48 -1.31 7.31
C PHE A 27 18.61 -0.16 6.77
N PRO A 28 18.71 1.04 7.37
CA PRO A 28 17.91 2.18 6.97
C PRO A 28 18.31 2.62 5.56
N MET A 29 17.33 2.73 4.68
CA MET A 29 17.58 3.27 3.34
C MET A 29 17.90 4.75 3.41
N ASN A 30 18.96 5.20 2.74
CA ASN A 30 19.43 6.58 2.82
C ASN A 30 18.41 7.59 2.27
N GLN A 31 17.69 7.25 1.19
CA GLN A 31 16.70 8.14 0.55
C GLN A 31 15.37 7.42 0.26
N PRO A 32 14.47 7.31 1.24
CA PRO A 32 13.13 6.73 1.07
C PRO A 32 12.26 7.39 0.00
N ILE A 33 12.42 8.69 -0.22
CA ILE A 33 11.70 9.46 -1.23
C ILE A 33 12.64 9.63 -2.43
N ALA A 34 12.75 8.60 -3.27
CA ALA A 34 13.60 8.61 -4.45
C ALA A 34 12.93 7.98 -5.66
N TYR A 35 13.45 8.27 -6.87
CA TYR A 35 13.03 7.66 -8.14
C TYR A 35 11.49 7.60 -8.32
N ASP A 36 10.91 6.40 -8.45
CA ASP A 36 9.46 6.24 -8.62
C ASP A 36 8.70 6.62 -7.34
N THR A 37 9.26 6.33 -6.18
CA THR A 37 8.70 6.68 -4.86
C THR A 37 8.52 8.19 -4.74
N TYR A 38 9.46 8.98 -5.26
CA TYR A 38 9.33 10.44 -5.35
C TYR A 38 8.06 10.82 -6.11
N GLY A 39 7.81 10.22 -7.28
CA GLY A 39 6.60 10.45 -8.07
C GLY A 39 5.31 10.09 -7.35
N TYR A 40 5.28 8.92 -6.72
CA TYR A 40 4.13 8.47 -5.92
C TYR A 40 3.85 9.35 -4.70
N TYR A 41 4.91 9.95 -4.14
CA TYR A 41 4.85 10.79 -2.94
C TYR A 41 4.44 12.23 -3.23
N LEU A 42 4.85 12.78 -4.38
CA LEU A 42 4.73 14.21 -4.73
C LEU A 42 3.32 14.80 -4.58
N TYR A 43 2.26 14.01 -4.76
CA TYR A 43 0.88 14.44 -4.51
C TYR A 43 0.65 15.03 -3.12
N LEU A 44 1.40 14.58 -2.11
CA LEU A 44 1.25 15.06 -0.75
C LEU A 44 1.77 16.49 -0.54
N PRO A 45 3.06 16.80 -0.78
CA PRO A 45 3.55 18.16 -0.62
C PRO A 45 2.90 19.14 -1.61
N THR A 46 2.65 18.70 -2.85
CA THR A 46 2.00 19.55 -3.88
C THR A 46 0.63 20.04 -3.44
N LEU A 47 -0.22 19.16 -2.92
CA LEU A 47 -1.57 19.52 -2.49
C LEU A 47 -1.61 20.17 -1.10
N PHE A 48 -0.85 19.65 -0.13
CA PHE A 48 -1.02 20.04 1.28
C PHE A 48 -0.05 21.10 1.78
N ILE A 49 1.07 21.33 1.10
CA ILE A 49 2.08 22.33 1.50
C ILE A 49 2.11 23.47 0.50
N TYR A 50 2.02 23.14 -0.78
CA TYR A 50 2.23 24.06 -1.89
C TYR A 50 0.94 24.60 -2.49
N ASP A 51 -0.21 23.98 -2.18
CA ASP A 51 -1.54 24.34 -2.68
C ASP A 51 -1.62 24.41 -4.23
N GLU A 52 -0.95 23.47 -4.89
CA GLU A 52 -0.79 23.45 -6.36
C GLU A 52 -1.17 22.09 -6.94
N ALA A 53 -2.22 22.05 -7.77
CA ALA A 53 -2.60 20.86 -8.54
C ALA A 53 -1.83 20.74 -9.88
N SER A 54 -1.33 21.87 -10.41
CA SER A 54 -0.51 21.98 -11.63
C SER A 54 0.49 23.12 -11.47
N MET A 55 1.64 23.04 -12.15
CA MET A 55 2.74 24.00 -12.01
C MET A 55 3.09 24.65 -13.34
N GLU A 56 3.40 25.95 -13.35
CA GLU A 56 3.86 26.65 -14.57
C GLU A 56 5.29 26.24 -14.95
N ASP A 57 6.15 26.03 -13.95
CA ASP A 57 7.53 25.54 -14.09
C ASP A 57 7.86 24.50 -13.00
N LEU A 58 9.07 23.94 -13.07
CA LEU A 58 9.58 22.97 -12.10
C LEU A 58 10.65 23.53 -11.17
N SER A 59 10.90 24.84 -11.15
CA SER A 59 12.05 25.43 -10.46
C SER A 59 12.05 25.15 -8.95
N ARG A 60 10.86 25.09 -8.32
CA ARG A 60 10.73 24.66 -6.92
C ARG A 60 11.21 23.21 -6.72
N TYR A 61 10.80 22.30 -7.60
CA TYR A 61 11.14 20.88 -7.53
C TYR A 61 12.60 20.64 -7.90
N GLU A 62 13.17 21.42 -8.81
CA GLU A 62 14.60 21.42 -9.12
C GLU A 62 15.43 21.80 -7.88
N ALA A 63 15.09 22.90 -7.21
CA ALA A 63 15.77 23.33 -5.98
C ALA A 63 15.63 22.31 -4.84
N LEU A 64 14.44 21.72 -4.67
CA LEU A 64 14.24 20.64 -3.68
C LEU A 64 15.03 19.39 -4.05
N ASN A 65 15.10 19.04 -5.33
CA ASN A 65 15.84 17.87 -5.79
C ASN A 65 17.36 18.07 -5.71
N GLU A 66 17.86 19.29 -5.91
CA GLU A 66 19.26 19.65 -5.63
C GLU A 66 19.58 19.52 -4.13
N LYS A 67 18.67 19.99 -3.27
CA LYS A 67 18.82 19.93 -1.80
C LYS A 67 18.79 18.50 -1.25
N TYR A 68 17.92 17.63 -1.78
CA TYR A 68 17.63 16.32 -1.21
C TYR A 68 18.13 15.13 -2.04
N GLY A 69 18.49 15.34 -3.30
CA GLY A 69 19.00 14.31 -4.21
C GLY A 69 17.98 13.20 -4.50
N ASN A 70 16.69 13.52 -4.66
CA ASN A 70 15.63 12.50 -4.78
C ASN A 70 15.72 11.70 -6.09
N THR A 71 16.11 12.33 -7.20
CA THR A 71 16.22 11.66 -8.50
C THR A 71 17.21 12.37 -9.42
N PRO A 72 17.89 11.68 -10.35
CA PRO A 72 18.80 12.34 -11.28
C PRO A 72 18.10 13.31 -12.24
N VAL A 73 16.85 13.02 -12.61
CA VAL A 73 16.04 13.84 -13.52
C VAL A 73 14.58 13.81 -13.09
N LEU A 74 13.85 14.92 -13.29
CA LEU A 74 12.44 15.07 -12.89
C LEU A 74 11.45 14.39 -13.85
N TYR A 75 11.70 13.11 -14.18
CA TYR A 75 10.86 12.35 -15.12
C TYR A 75 9.45 12.07 -14.59
N GLN A 76 9.19 12.31 -13.30
CA GLN A 76 7.90 12.10 -12.64
C GLN A 76 6.85 13.15 -13.02
N PHE A 77 7.24 14.20 -13.74
CA PHE A 77 6.36 15.24 -14.24
C PHE A 77 6.10 15.09 -15.74
N ALA A 78 4.94 15.59 -16.19
CA ALA A 78 4.57 15.73 -17.60
C ALA A 78 3.83 17.06 -17.81
N LYS A 79 3.69 17.51 -19.06
CA LYS A 79 2.90 18.70 -19.42
C LYS A 79 1.49 18.30 -19.86
N ASN A 80 0.49 19.08 -19.45
CA ASN A 80 -0.87 18.98 -19.97
C ASN A 80 -1.01 19.73 -21.31
N GLU A 81 -2.22 19.76 -21.87
CA GLU A 81 -2.53 20.46 -23.14
C GLU A 81 -2.29 21.98 -23.06
N GLU A 82 -2.40 22.56 -21.87
CA GLU A 82 -2.15 23.98 -21.60
C GLU A 82 -0.66 24.31 -21.40
N GLY A 83 0.22 23.29 -21.43
CA GLY A 83 1.66 23.44 -21.21
C GLY A 83 2.09 23.44 -19.74
N LYS A 84 1.16 23.33 -18.79
CA LYS A 84 1.42 23.25 -17.34
C LYS A 84 1.90 21.86 -16.94
N TYR A 85 2.82 21.80 -15.99
CA TYR A 85 3.31 20.57 -15.41
C TYR A 85 2.33 19.96 -14.41
N TYR A 86 2.28 18.63 -14.39
CA TYR A 86 1.58 17.84 -13.38
C TYR A 86 2.39 16.60 -13.04
N VAL A 87 2.14 16.04 -11.85
CA VAL A 87 2.71 14.76 -11.43
C VAL A 87 2.03 13.65 -12.22
N LYS A 88 2.79 12.86 -12.98
CA LYS A 88 2.23 11.84 -13.90
C LYS A 88 2.10 10.44 -13.28
N SER A 89 2.49 10.28 -12.01
CA SER A 89 2.47 9.00 -11.29
C SER A 89 1.07 8.61 -10.83
N TYR A 90 0.91 7.41 -10.29
CA TYR A 90 -0.34 6.98 -9.65
C TYR A 90 -0.45 7.55 -8.22
N TYR A 91 -1.59 8.13 -7.86
CA TYR A 91 -1.77 8.78 -6.56
C TYR A 91 -2.21 7.84 -5.42
N GLY A 92 -2.55 6.57 -5.70
CA GLY A 92 -3.01 5.64 -4.66
C GLY A 92 -1.98 5.39 -3.55
N ASN A 93 -0.69 5.38 -3.88
CA ASN A 93 0.38 5.28 -2.88
C ASN A 93 0.44 6.53 -1.98
N ALA A 94 0.15 7.72 -2.52
CA ALA A 94 0.05 8.96 -1.73
C ALA A 94 -0.97 8.82 -0.59
N LEU A 95 -2.11 8.18 -0.87
CA LEU A 95 -3.14 7.90 0.16
C LEU A 95 -2.62 6.98 1.28
N MET A 96 -1.76 6.03 0.94
CA MET A 96 -1.13 5.13 1.92
C MET A 96 -0.04 5.82 2.75
N TYR A 97 0.64 6.81 2.17
CA TYR A 97 1.60 7.66 2.87
C TYR A 97 0.93 8.71 3.75
N LEU A 98 -0.29 9.17 3.40
CA LEU A 98 -0.98 10.31 4.00
C LEU A 98 -0.95 10.34 5.54
N PRO A 99 -1.36 9.30 6.30
CA PRO A 99 -1.34 9.39 7.77
C PRO A 99 0.07 9.60 8.35
N PHE A 100 1.10 9.04 7.70
CA PHE A 100 2.49 9.21 8.13
C PHE A 100 3.04 10.57 7.70
N PHE A 101 2.67 11.03 6.52
CA PHE A 101 2.99 12.36 6.03
C PHE A 101 2.43 13.44 6.95
N THR A 102 1.16 13.34 7.35
CA THR A 102 0.53 14.28 8.28
C THR A 102 1.28 14.34 9.60
N ALA A 103 1.65 13.17 10.16
CA ALA A 103 2.45 13.13 11.39
C ALA A 103 3.83 13.78 11.22
N ALA A 104 4.52 13.53 10.09
CA ALA A 104 5.79 14.18 9.78
C ALA A 104 5.66 15.68 9.57
N HIS A 105 4.59 16.13 8.91
CA HIS A 105 4.33 17.54 8.67
C HIS A 105 4.05 18.29 9.96
N LEU A 106 3.24 17.74 10.85
CA LEU A 106 3.00 18.30 12.19
C LEU A 106 4.29 18.40 13.00
N TYR A 107 5.14 17.37 12.96
CA TYR A 107 6.42 17.38 13.65
C TYR A 107 7.39 18.42 13.06
N ALA A 108 7.53 18.46 11.73
CA ALA A 108 8.42 19.41 11.05
C ALA A 108 7.95 20.86 11.23
N SER A 109 6.65 21.11 11.25
CA SER A 109 6.08 22.47 11.43
C SER A 109 6.39 23.07 12.80
N GLY A 110 6.60 22.23 13.82
CA GLY A 110 7.04 22.65 15.15
C GLY A 110 8.55 22.57 15.36
N SER A 111 9.34 22.24 14.32
CA SER A 111 10.78 22.03 14.44
C SER A 111 11.57 23.22 13.92
N GLU A 112 12.53 23.69 14.71
CA GLU A 112 13.52 24.67 14.24
C GLU A 112 14.63 24.05 13.38
N ILE A 113 14.77 22.72 13.43
CA ILE A 113 15.86 21.97 12.77
C ILE A 113 15.40 21.43 11.41
N TYR A 114 14.15 20.97 11.33
CA TYR A 114 13.63 20.31 10.13
C TYR A 114 12.60 21.19 9.43
N PRO A 115 12.89 21.67 8.20
CA PRO A 115 11.92 22.48 7.48
C PRO A 115 10.68 21.67 7.14
N ALA A 116 9.51 22.30 7.24
CA ALA A 116 8.22 21.72 6.87
C ALA A 116 7.98 21.74 5.35
N ASP A 117 8.97 21.31 4.57
CA ASP A 117 8.98 21.41 3.11
C ASP A 117 8.52 20.13 2.38
N GLY A 118 8.13 19.08 3.10
CA GLY A 118 7.73 17.81 2.50
C GLY A 118 8.88 16.84 2.21
N PHE A 119 10.16 17.23 2.41
CA PHE A 119 11.29 16.38 2.00
C PHE A 119 12.37 16.22 3.06
N SER A 120 12.35 17.06 4.10
CA SER A 120 13.24 16.92 5.27
C SER A 120 13.12 15.57 5.98
N LYS A 121 14.07 15.29 6.88
CA LYS A 121 14.25 13.97 7.52
C LYS A 121 12.96 13.37 8.13
N PRO A 122 12.04 14.13 8.77
CA PRO A 122 10.75 13.59 9.22
C PRO A 122 9.93 12.93 8.11
N TYR A 123 9.90 13.51 6.91
CA TYR A 123 9.14 12.98 5.77
C TYR A 123 9.78 11.71 5.19
N GLN A 124 11.11 11.68 5.10
CA GLN A 124 11.86 10.48 4.72
C GLN A 124 11.55 9.31 5.66
N ASN A 125 11.53 9.58 6.97
CA ASN A 125 11.16 8.61 7.99
C ASN A 125 9.68 8.20 7.88
N ALA A 126 8.77 9.13 7.60
CA ALA A 126 7.35 8.81 7.40
C ALA A 126 7.13 7.79 6.28
N VAL A 127 7.79 7.95 5.12
CA VAL A 127 7.69 6.99 4.01
C VAL A 127 8.29 5.64 4.39
N ARG A 128 9.43 5.62 5.08
CA ARG A 128 10.05 4.38 5.60
C ARG A 128 9.13 3.62 6.55
N TYR A 129 8.60 4.31 7.56
CA TYR A 129 7.75 3.68 8.58
C TYR A 129 6.37 3.34 8.05
N SER A 130 5.85 4.11 7.08
CA SER A 130 4.65 3.76 6.34
C SER A 130 4.78 2.37 5.71
N GLY A 131 5.85 2.14 4.94
CA GLY A 131 6.09 0.84 4.30
C GLY A 131 6.17 -0.30 5.31
N MET A 132 6.84 -0.08 6.44
CA MET A 132 6.97 -1.05 7.54
C MET A 132 5.61 -1.41 8.17
N VAL A 133 4.81 -0.41 8.53
CA VAL A 133 3.51 -0.63 9.19
C VAL A 133 2.54 -1.31 8.22
N TRP A 134 2.46 -0.84 6.98
CA TRP A 134 1.58 -1.45 5.98
C TRP A 134 2.01 -2.88 5.65
N ALA A 135 3.31 -3.18 5.53
CA ALA A 135 3.81 -4.54 5.37
C ALA A 135 3.30 -5.47 6.48
N ILE A 136 3.41 -5.07 7.75
CA ILE A 136 2.94 -5.86 8.90
C ILE A 136 1.41 -6.06 8.83
N ILE A 137 0.65 -5.01 8.49
CA ILE A 137 -0.81 -5.10 8.30
C ILE A 137 -1.14 -6.11 7.18
N GLY A 138 -0.40 -6.09 6.07
CA GLY A 138 -0.59 -7.03 4.96
C GLY A 138 -0.36 -8.47 5.37
N ILE A 139 0.74 -8.78 6.09
CA ILE A 139 1.00 -10.15 6.57
C ILE A 139 -0.08 -10.58 7.57
N TRP A 140 -0.55 -9.68 8.43
CA TRP A 140 -1.66 -9.97 9.33
C TRP A 140 -2.96 -10.30 8.58
N MET A 141 -3.29 -9.52 7.56
CA MET A 141 -4.48 -9.74 6.73
C MET A 141 -4.37 -11.05 5.94
N LEU A 142 -3.20 -11.34 5.37
CA LEU A 142 -2.94 -12.62 4.70
C LEU A 142 -3.12 -13.80 5.67
N ARG A 143 -2.60 -13.71 6.89
CA ARG A 143 -2.82 -14.72 7.94
C ARG A 143 -4.31 -14.96 8.20
N LYS A 144 -5.11 -13.88 8.33
CA LYS A 144 -6.56 -13.99 8.55
C LYS A 144 -7.28 -14.68 7.39
N ILE A 145 -6.86 -14.41 6.15
CA ILE A 145 -7.39 -15.09 4.96
C ILE A 145 -7.04 -16.57 4.99
N LEU A 146 -5.77 -16.91 5.21
CA LEU A 146 -5.32 -18.30 5.24
C LEU A 146 -5.99 -19.13 6.33
N LEU A 147 -6.22 -18.56 7.52
CA LEU A 147 -6.94 -19.24 8.62
C LEU A 147 -8.40 -19.56 8.31
N ARG A 148 -9.00 -18.93 7.29
CA ARG A 148 -10.34 -19.28 6.80
C ARG A 148 -10.31 -20.46 5.83
N LEU A 149 -9.15 -20.76 5.26
CA LEU A 149 -8.96 -21.79 4.24
C LEU A 149 -8.25 -23.04 4.80
N PHE A 150 -7.42 -22.86 5.82
CA PHE A 150 -6.53 -23.91 6.32
C PHE A 150 -6.43 -23.94 7.85
N PRO A 151 -6.08 -25.10 8.43
CA PRO A 151 -5.73 -25.20 9.84
C PRO A 151 -4.52 -24.30 10.21
N PRO A 152 -4.34 -23.97 11.51
CA PRO A 152 -3.26 -23.11 11.99
C PRO A 152 -1.85 -23.50 11.53
N ASN A 153 -1.50 -24.80 11.56
CA ASN A 153 -0.17 -25.27 11.20
C ASN A 153 0.12 -25.09 9.70
N THR A 154 -0.85 -25.46 8.84
CA THR A 154 -0.75 -25.25 7.39
C THR A 154 -0.68 -23.76 7.07
N THR A 155 -1.48 -22.93 7.74
CA THR A 155 -1.40 -21.47 7.61
C THR A 155 -0.01 -20.94 7.97
N ALA A 156 0.58 -21.42 9.07
CA ALA A 156 1.91 -21.01 9.49
C ALA A 156 2.98 -21.34 8.43
N VAL A 157 2.94 -22.55 7.87
CA VAL A 157 3.87 -22.99 6.82
C VAL A 157 3.68 -22.15 5.55
N ILE A 158 2.45 -21.96 5.08
CA ILE A 158 2.17 -21.14 3.89
C ILE A 158 2.63 -19.71 4.12
N LEU A 159 2.30 -19.10 5.27
CA LEU A 159 2.69 -17.73 5.59
C LEU A 159 4.21 -17.56 5.64
N GLY A 160 4.92 -18.52 6.24
CA GLY A 160 6.38 -18.55 6.29
C GLY A 160 7.00 -18.67 4.90
N LEU A 161 6.55 -19.64 4.08
CA LEU A 161 7.03 -19.80 2.71
C LEU A 161 6.72 -18.56 1.86
N PHE A 162 5.53 -17.99 2.00
CA PHE A 162 5.15 -16.80 1.25
C PHE A 162 6.06 -15.61 1.54
N PHE A 163 6.49 -15.43 2.79
CA PHE A 163 7.41 -14.35 3.15
C PHE A 163 8.87 -14.67 2.81
N PHE A 164 9.39 -15.82 3.27
CA PHE A 164 10.82 -16.15 3.20
C PHE A 164 11.26 -16.76 1.86
N ALA A 165 10.36 -17.42 1.13
CA ALA A 165 10.67 -18.10 -0.13
C ALA A 165 10.21 -17.33 -1.37
N THR A 166 9.74 -16.08 -1.21
CA THR A 166 9.39 -15.19 -2.33
C THR A 166 10.17 -13.88 -2.24
N TYR A 167 10.00 -13.04 -3.25
CA TYR A 167 10.60 -11.70 -3.30
C TYR A 167 9.98 -10.71 -2.29
N LEU A 168 8.97 -11.13 -1.52
CA LEU A 168 8.40 -10.30 -0.45
C LEU A 168 9.39 -9.99 0.64
N LEU A 169 10.28 -10.92 1.00
CA LEU A 169 11.35 -10.65 1.95
C LEU A 169 12.12 -9.40 1.54
N PHE A 170 12.57 -9.34 0.28
CA PHE A 170 13.30 -8.19 -0.24
C PHE A 170 12.49 -6.90 -0.12
N PHE A 171 11.27 -6.85 -0.68
CA PHE A 171 10.48 -5.63 -0.68
C PHE A 171 10.07 -5.15 0.72
N PHE A 172 9.87 -6.07 1.66
CA PHE A 172 9.38 -5.73 3.00
C PHE A 172 10.53 -5.35 3.94
N THR A 173 11.77 -5.71 3.60
CA THR A 173 12.94 -5.46 4.44
C THR A 173 13.87 -4.43 3.80
N LEU A 174 14.62 -4.83 2.78
CA LEU A 174 15.73 -4.07 2.20
C LEU A 174 15.31 -3.14 1.06
N GLY A 175 14.28 -3.51 0.32
CA GLY A 175 13.78 -2.73 -0.81
C GLY A 175 13.20 -1.38 -0.38
N GLU A 176 13.18 -0.46 -1.34
CA GLU A 176 12.47 0.82 -1.20
C GLU A 176 11.00 0.57 -0.85
N PRO A 177 10.27 1.53 -0.24
CA PRO A 177 8.82 1.53 -0.14
C PRO A 177 8.15 1.66 -1.51
N VAL A 178 8.39 0.66 -2.35
CA VAL A 178 7.87 0.50 -3.69
C VAL A 178 6.37 0.26 -3.65
N PRO A 179 5.65 0.56 -4.74
CA PRO A 179 4.21 0.31 -4.85
C PRO A 179 3.82 -1.14 -4.55
N HIS A 180 4.75 -2.11 -4.63
CA HIS A 180 4.49 -3.52 -4.37
C HIS A 180 4.01 -3.81 -2.94
N VAL A 181 4.57 -3.15 -1.91
CA VAL A 181 4.13 -3.36 -0.53
C VAL A 181 2.68 -2.89 -0.35
N TYR A 182 2.39 -1.68 -0.82
CA TYR A 182 1.05 -1.10 -0.74
C TYR A 182 0.03 -1.90 -1.54
N THR A 183 0.38 -2.26 -2.78
CA THR A 183 -0.49 -3.07 -3.66
C THR A 183 -0.79 -4.42 -3.03
N PHE A 184 0.21 -5.10 -2.46
CA PHE A 184 0.00 -6.37 -1.75
C PHE A 184 -1.03 -6.21 -0.62
N VAL A 185 -0.87 -5.19 0.23
CA VAL A 185 -1.77 -4.94 1.35
C VAL A 185 -3.20 -4.71 0.86
N VAL A 186 -3.39 -3.83 -0.11
CA VAL A 186 -4.73 -3.52 -0.63
C VAL A 186 -5.37 -4.75 -1.29
N ILE A 187 -4.60 -5.60 -2.00
CA ILE A 187 -5.08 -6.87 -2.53
C ILE A 187 -5.54 -7.83 -1.42
N THR A 188 -4.82 -7.88 -0.28
CA THR A 188 -5.31 -8.68 0.87
C THR A 188 -6.64 -8.14 1.41
N PHE A 189 -6.88 -6.82 1.38
CA PHE A 189 -8.19 -6.28 1.72
C PHE A 189 -9.26 -6.66 0.69
N VAL A 190 -8.96 -6.62 -0.61
CA VAL A 190 -9.89 -7.11 -1.66
C VAL A 190 -10.26 -8.56 -1.41
N LEU A 191 -9.29 -9.44 -1.16
CA LEU A 191 -9.54 -10.85 -0.87
C LEU A 191 -10.40 -11.02 0.39
N TRP A 192 -10.04 -10.35 1.48
CA TRP A 192 -10.78 -10.42 2.73
C TRP A 192 -12.24 -9.97 2.57
N PHE A 193 -12.47 -8.81 1.96
CA PHE A 193 -13.81 -8.30 1.72
C PHE A 193 -14.57 -9.13 0.69
N THR A 194 -13.90 -9.73 -0.29
CA THR A 194 -14.52 -10.70 -1.21
C THR A 194 -15.09 -11.87 -0.42
N MET A 195 -14.30 -12.51 0.45
CA MET A 195 -14.78 -13.63 1.28
C MET A 195 -15.96 -13.20 2.16
N ARG A 196 -15.84 -12.04 2.82
CA ARG A 196 -16.88 -11.51 3.71
C ARG A 196 -18.17 -11.14 2.98
N TRP A 197 -18.08 -10.59 1.79
CA TRP A 197 -19.23 -10.19 0.98
C TRP A 197 -20.01 -11.40 0.48
N HIS A 198 -19.31 -12.48 0.11
CA HIS A 198 -19.96 -13.75 -0.26
C HIS A 198 -20.58 -14.49 0.93
N GLU A 199 -20.02 -14.34 2.13
CA GLU A 199 -20.65 -14.84 3.37
C GLU A 199 -21.88 -13.99 3.74
N LYS A 200 -21.80 -12.67 3.56
CA LYS A 200 -22.86 -11.72 3.87
C LYS A 200 -22.72 -10.46 3.02
N ALA A 201 -23.58 -10.30 2.03
CA ALA A 201 -23.65 -9.08 1.23
C ALA A 201 -24.27 -7.96 2.07
N SER A 202 -23.43 -7.12 2.67
CA SER A 202 -23.83 -5.97 3.48
C SER A 202 -23.18 -4.70 2.94
N VAL A 203 -23.78 -3.54 3.20
CA VAL A 203 -23.24 -2.23 2.80
C VAL A 203 -21.77 -2.08 3.23
N PHE A 204 -21.43 -2.49 4.46
CA PHE A 204 -20.06 -2.45 4.95
C PHE A 204 -19.09 -3.29 4.11
N ASN A 205 -19.47 -4.53 3.78
CA ASN A 205 -18.63 -5.41 2.96
C ASN A 205 -18.55 -4.93 1.51
N SER A 206 -19.64 -4.40 0.95
CA SER A 206 -19.68 -3.82 -0.40
C SER A 206 -18.79 -2.58 -0.49
N LEU A 207 -18.87 -1.66 0.47
CA LEU A 207 -18.02 -0.47 0.54
C LEU A 207 -16.56 -0.86 0.77
N GLY A 208 -16.28 -1.78 1.70
CA GLY A 208 -14.93 -2.27 1.94
C GLY A 208 -14.30 -2.89 0.69
N LEU A 209 -15.08 -3.70 -0.04
CA LEU A 209 -14.64 -4.30 -1.30
C LEU A 209 -14.42 -3.24 -2.39
N GLY A 210 -15.40 -2.35 -2.61
CA GLY A 210 -15.33 -1.28 -3.61
C GLY A 210 -14.17 -0.32 -3.39
N LEU A 211 -13.99 0.15 -2.15
CA LEU A 211 -12.87 1.03 -1.78
C LEU A 211 -11.52 0.34 -1.95
N SER A 212 -11.40 -0.94 -1.57
CA SER A 212 -10.15 -1.69 -1.74
C SER A 212 -9.83 -1.92 -3.23
N MET A 213 -10.83 -2.23 -4.06
CA MET A 213 -10.63 -2.37 -5.51
C MET A 213 -10.25 -1.03 -6.15
N GLY A 214 -10.96 0.06 -5.80
CA GLY A 214 -10.65 1.40 -6.28
C GLY A 214 -9.24 1.83 -5.90
N LEU A 215 -8.85 1.63 -4.63
CA LEU A 215 -7.50 1.94 -4.17
C LEU A 215 -6.43 1.08 -4.87
N THR A 216 -6.72 -0.19 -5.18
CA THR A 216 -5.80 -1.05 -5.95
C THR A 216 -5.51 -0.46 -7.33
N VAL A 217 -6.55 -0.05 -8.05
CA VAL A 217 -6.42 0.59 -9.36
C VAL A 217 -5.70 1.94 -9.26
N MET A 218 -6.00 2.72 -8.22
CA MET A 218 -5.33 4.00 -7.97
C MET A 218 -3.86 3.83 -7.60
N CYS A 219 -3.45 2.73 -6.98
CA CYS A 219 -2.04 2.42 -6.73
C CYS A 219 -1.33 2.03 -8.04
N ARG A 220 -1.98 1.20 -8.86
CA ARG A 220 -1.49 0.71 -10.16
C ARG A 220 -2.65 0.30 -11.05
N SER A 221 -2.83 0.97 -12.20
CA SER A 221 -3.92 0.65 -13.13
C SER A 221 -3.87 -0.79 -13.69
N SER A 222 -2.66 -1.35 -13.81
CA SER A 222 -2.46 -2.75 -14.25
C SER A 222 -3.15 -3.76 -13.34
N GLU A 223 -3.41 -3.40 -12.08
CA GLU A 223 -4.04 -4.26 -11.07
C GLU A 223 -5.59 -4.23 -11.16
N ALA A 224 -6.18 -3.55 -12.15
CA ALA A 224 -7.63 -3.56 -12.35
C ALA A 224 -8.22 -4.97 -12.51
N LEU A 225 -7.41 -5.94 -12.96
CA LEU A 225 -7.80 -7.35 -13.05
C LEU A 225 -8.16 -7.97 -11.69
N VAL A 226 -7.74 -7.37 -10.57
CA VAL A 226 -8.13 -7.80 -9.22
C VAL A 226 -9.65 -7.74 -9.02
N ALA A 227 -10.37 -6.90 -9.78
CA ALA A 227 -11.83 -6.88 -9.78
C ALA A 227 -12.47 -8.20 -10.28
N LEU A 228 -11.72 -9.03 -11.01
CA LEU A 228 -12.19 -10.37 -11.41
C LEU A 228 -12.32 -11.31 -10.22
N ILE A 229 -11.59 -11.08 -9.13
CA ILE A 229 -11.62 -11.94 -7.93
C ILE A 229 -13.04 -12.04 -7.36
N PRO A 230 -13.72 -10.94 -6.97
CA PRO A 230 -15.09 -11.04 -6.46
C PRO A 230 -16.12 -11.45 -7.52
N VAL A 231 -15.86 -11.20 -8.81
CA VAL A 231 -16.77 -11.58 -9.90
C VAL A 231 -16.72 -13.09 -10.16
N LEU A 232 -15.54 -13.69 -10.11
CA LEU A 232 -15.31 -15.12 -10.38
C LEU A 232 -15.26 -15.98 -9.11
N TRP A 233 -15.45 -15.37 -7.94
CA TRP A 233 -15.35 -16.06 -6.66
C TRP A 233 -16.34 -17.23 -6.56
N GLY A 234 -15.81 -18.43 -6.28
CA GLY A 234 -16.61 -19.63 -6.06
C GLY A 234 -17.19 -20.26 -7.33
N ILE A 235 -16.81 -19.81 -8.53
CA ILE A 235 -17.25 -20.41 -9.79
C ILE A 235 -16.37 -21.63 -10.12
N THR A 236 -16.97 -22.82 -10.16
CA THR A 236 -16.28 -24.09 -10.47
C THR A 236 -16.86 -24.79 -11.70
N ASP A 237 -18.09 -24.48 -12.07
CA ASP A 237 -18.83 -25.10 -13.17
C ASP A 237 -19.95 -24.18 -13.70
N ARG A 238 -20.64 -24.62 -14.76
CA ARG A 238 -21.72 -23.83 -15.39
C ARG A 238 -22.87 -23.51 -14.44
N LYS A 239 -23.19 -24.40 -13.49
CA LYS A 239 -24.27 -24.18 -12.53
C LYS A 239 -23.90 -23.07 -11.56
N SER A 240 -22.69 -23.13 -10.99
CA SER A 240 -22.17 -22.08 -10.10
C SER A 240 -22.07 -20.70 -10.78
N LEU A 241 -21.79 -20.66 -12.10
CA LEU A 241 -21.81 -19.42 -12.88
C LEU A 241 -23.21 -18.80 -12.95
N ILE A 242 -24.25 -19.61 -13.20
CA ILE A 242 -25.64 -19.13 -13.26
C ILE A 242 -26.08 -18.62 -11.89
N GLU A 243 -25.77 -19.36 -10.81
CA GLU A 243 -26.05 -18.94 -9.43
C GLU A 243 -25.34 -17.62 -9.10
N LYS A 244 -24.08 -17.49 -9.52
CA LYS A 244 -23.29 -16.27 -9.34
C LYS A 244 -23.91 -15.06 -10.06
N LEU A 245 -24.35 -15.22 -11.31
CA LEU A 245 -25.03 -14.15 -12.05
C LEU A 245 -26.32 -13.70 -11.35
N GLY A 246 -27.09 -14.65 -10.79
CA GLY A 246 -28.26 -14.37 -9.97
C GLY A 246 -27.92 -13.59 -8.70
N PHE A 247 -26.90 -14.02 -7.97
CA PHE A 247 -26.41 -13.36 -6.75
C PHE A 247 -25.91 -11.94 -7.02
N LEU A 248 -25.16 -11.76 -8.11
CA LEU A 248 -24.68 -10.44 -8.54
C LEU A 248 -25.86 -9.52 -8.84
N LYS A 249 -26.86 -9.98 -9.61
CA LYS A 249 -28.05 -9.17 -9.94
C LYS A 249 -28.86 -8.74 -8.71
N SER A 250 -28.94 -9.57 -7.67
CA SER A 250 -29.69 -9.25 -6.46
C SER A 250 -28.95 -8.38 -5.45
N ASN A 251 -27.64 -8.16 -5.62
CA ASN A 251 -26.79 -7.43 -4.66
C ASN A 251 -25.98 -6.28 -5.28
N LEU A 252 -26.01 -6.08 -6.60
CA LEU A 252 -25.39 -4.96 -7.32
C LEU A 252 -26.39 -3.85 -7.71
N ILE A 253 -27.69 -4.04 -7.48
CA ILE A 253 -28.76 -3.06 -7.77
C ILE A 253 -29.26 -2.47 -6.46
#